data_AF-A0A9R1JLD8-F1
#
_entry.id   AF-A0A9R1JLD8-F1
#
_cell.length_a   1.000
_cell.length_b   1.000
_cell.length_c   1.000
_cell.angle_alpha   90.00
_cell.angle_beta   90.00
_cell.angle_gamma   90.00
#
_symmetry.space_group_name_H-M   'P 1'
#
loop_
_entity.id
_entity.type
_entity.pdbx_description
1 polymer ?
#
loop_
_entity_poly.entity_id
_entity_poly.type
_entity_poly.pdbx_seq_one_letter_code
_entity_poly.pdbx_strand_id
1 'polypeptide(L)'
;MVPLRRLPALPLTRGSTRRRLLATGASPLPWPGLHTWRRAPPSDLRSWGPSGPCAPNTDEAGAPEAGAGAGHGSSLAEMGALVLSTAAPLGKAHLTHAAFSRWAAGGLPVGLARAPDHPARPEKPLAVTQKEVPTHKAMGVPLNAYMLHNLAHVELNAIDLAWDTVVRFSPLRDTLGDGFFADFARVADDESRHFRWYSQRLAELGFRYGDMPVHNLLWRECAKSSSDVSARMAVIPLVQNLNRKLEALMLDQD
;
A
#
# COMPACT_ATOMS: atom_id res chain seq x y z
N MET A 1 58.58 -5.44 12.91
CA MET A 1 58.28 -4.80 11.62
C MET A 1 58.86 -5.68 10.52
N VAL A 2 58.06 -6.59 9.97
CA VAL A 2 58.46 -7.61 8.97
C VAL A 2 57.97 -7.14 7.59
N PRO A 3 58.81 -7.11 6.54
CA PRO A 3 58.42 -6.55 5.26
C PRO A 3 57.49 -7.51 4.48
N LEU A 4 56.38 -6.95 3.97
CA LEU A 4 55.43 -7.62 3.08
C LEU A 4 56.09 -7.96 1.74
N ARG A 5 56.26 -9.27 1.46
CA ARG A 5 56.60 -9.76 0.11
C ARG A 5 55.37 -9.62 -0.80
N ARG A 6 55.54 -8.94 -1.94
CA ARG A 6 54.54 -8.85 -3.01
C ARG A 6 54.33 -10.23 -3.65
N LEU A 7 53.08 -10.69 -3.70
CA LEU A 7 52.66 -11.86 -4.46
C LEU A 7 52.58 -11.52 -5.97
N PRO A 8 52.92 -12.44 -6.88
CA PRO A 8 52.81 -12.22 -8.33
C PRO A 8 51.34 -12.19 -8.79
N ALA A 9 51.06 -11.39 -9.82
CA ALA A 9 49.74 -11.26 -10.40
C ALA A 9 49.33 -12.55 -11.16
N LEU A 10 48.13 -13.06 -10.85
CA LEU A 10 47.50 -14.15 -11.59
C LEU A 10 47.00 -13.66 -12.96
N PRO A 11 47.21 -14.40 -14.06
CA PRO A 11 46.74 -14.00 -15.38
C PRO A 11 45.22 -14.14 -15.49
N LEU A 12 44.54 -13.03 -15.80
CA LEU A 12 43.12 -13.02 -16.18
C LEU A 12 42.98 -13.54 -17.62
N THR A 13 42.54 -14.79 -17.78
CA THR A 13 42.13 -15.32 -19.08
C THR A 13 40.77 -14.70 -19.47
N ARG A 14 40.75 -13.90 -20.53
CA ARG A 14 39.51 -13.39 -21.14
C ARG A 14 38.77 -14.53 -21.84
N GLY A 15 37.96 -15.26 -21.09
CA GLY A 15 36.97 -16.20 -21.63
C GLY A 15 35.76 -15.44 -22.17
N SER A 16 35.69 -15.28 -23.48
CA SER A 16 34.47 -14.83 -24.19
C SER A 16 33.44 -15.96 -24.18
N THR A 17 32.62 -16.02 -23.13
CA THR A 17 31.40 -16.83 -23.14
C THR A 17 30.21 -15.88 -23.07
N ARG A 18 29.71 -15.46 -24.24
CA ARG A 18 28.38 -14.84 -24.35
C ARG A 18 27.37 -15.86 -23.83
N ARG A 19 26.95 -15.72 -22.57
CA ARG A 19 25.82 -16.45 -22.01
C ARG A 19 24.59 -15.96 -22.78
N ARG A 20 24.21 -16.72 -23.82
CA ARG A 20 22.94 -16.54 -24.53
C ARG A 20 21.86 -16.80 -23.49
N LEU A 21 21.25 -15.74 -22.95
CA LEU A 21 20.00 -15.86 -22.23
C LEU A 21 18.99 -16.41 -23.24
N LEU A 22 18.64 -17.67 -23.10
CA LEU A 22 17.52 -18.27 -23.79
C LEU A 22 16.28 -17.49 -23.35
N ALA A 23 15.77 -16.64 -24.23
CA ALA A 23 14.43 -16.10 -24.13
C ALA A 23 13.46 -17.26 -24.34
N THR A 24 13.10 -17.94 -23.26
CA THR A 24 11.94 -18.83 -23.26
C THR A 24 10.71 -17.94 -23.32
N GLY A 25 10.05 -17.91 -24.48
CA GLY A 25 8.80 -17.19 -24.74
C GLY A 25 7.59 -17.77 -24.01
N ALA A 26 7.74 -18.13 -22.74
CA ALA A 26 6.60 -18.41 -21.89
C ALA A 26 6.02 -17.08 -21.44
N SER A 27 4.88 -16.66 -22.01
CA SER A 27 4.06 -15.65 -21.35
C SER A 27 3.79 -16.17 -19.93
N PRO A 28 4.12 -15.40 -18.87
CA PRO A 28 3.81 -15.82 -17.53
C PRO A 28 2.31 -16.10 -17.47
N LEU A 29 1.95 -17.33 -17.09
CA LEU A 29 0.54 -17.70 -16.96
C LEU A 29 -0.08 -16.76 -15.92
N PRO A 30 -1.21 -16.11 -16.25
CA PRO A 30 -1.87 -15.24 -15.29
C PRO A 30 -2.24 -16.04 -14.04
N TRP A 31 -2.13 -15.43 -12.87
CA TRP A 31 -2.54 -16.04 -11.61
C TRP A 31 -3.95 -16.63 -11.76
N PRO A 32 -4.19 -17.93 -11.50
CA PRO A 32 -5.47 -18.58 -11.78
C PRO A 32 -6.67 -17.90 -11.12
N GLY A 33 -6.45 -17.24 -9.97
CA GLY A 33 -7.48 -16.51 -9.25
C GLY A 33 -7.76 -15.10 -9.78
N LEU A 34 -7.01 -14.58 -10.76
CA LEU A 34 -7.09 -13.18 -11.19
C LEU A 34 -8.48 -12.78 -11.66
N HIS A 35 -9.11 -13.63 -12.47
CA HIS A 35 -10.44 -13.37 -12.98
C HIS A 35 -11.51 -13.47 -11.89
N THR A 36 -11.35 -14.40 -10.94
CA THR A 36 -12.25 -14.54 -9.80
C THR A 36 -12.14 -13.33 -8.88
N TRP A 37 -10.92 -12.89 -8.58
CA TRP A 37 -10.67 -11.68 -7.83
C TRP A 37 -11.27 -10.47 -8.54
N ARG A 38 -10.96 -10.20 -9.81
CA ARG A 38 -11.52 -9.05 -10.56
C ARG A 38 -13.05 -8.99 -10.55
N ARG A 39 -13.73 -10.15 -10.65
CA ARG A 39 -15.20 -10.21 -10.71
C ARG A 39 -15.89 -10.25 -9.35
N ALA A 40 -15.18 -10.49 -8.27
CA ALA A 40 -15.80 -10.54 -6.95
C ALA A 40 -16.38 -9.16 -6.59
N PRO A 41 -17.57 -9.08 -5.97
CA PRO A 41 -18.13 -7.80 -5.56
C PRO A 41 -17.23 -7.12 -4.51
N PRO A 42 -17.36 -5.79 -4.32
CA PRO A 42 -16.80 -5.12 -3.15
C PRO A 42 -17.23 -5.84 -1.88
N SER A 43 -16.29 -6.06 -0.96
CA SER A 43 -16.60 -6.75 0.30
C SER A 43 -17.04 -5.76 1.36
N ASP A 44 -18.20 -6.03 1.96
CA ASP A 44 -18.72 -5.28 3.11
C ASP A 44 -18.19 -5.79 4.46
N LEU A 45 -17.39 -6.86 4.47
CA LEU A 45 -16.79 -7.45 5.67
C LEU A 45 -15.69 -6.55 6.26
N ARG A 46 -16.07 -5.37 6.76
CA ARG A 46 -15.13 -4.30 7.14
C ARG A 46 -14.95 -4.11 8.63
N SER A 47 -15.62 -4.94 9.42
CA SER A 47 -15.43 -5.05 10.86
C SER A 47 -15.03 -6.48 11.19
N TRP A 48 -14.46 -6.69 12.38
CA TRP A 48 -14.16 -8.00 12.92
C TRP A 48 -15.10 -8.30 14.09
N GLY A 49 -15.98 -9.27 13.91
CA GLY A 49 -16.90 -9.71 14.95
C GLY A 49 -16.33 -10.86 15.80
N PRO A 50 -17.14 -11.41 16.73
CA PRO A 50 -16.72 -12.49 17.62
C PRO A 50 -16.20 -13.76 16.91
N SER A 51 -16.63 -14.00 15.67
CA SER A 51 -16.32 -15.20 14.90
C SER A 51 -15.57 -14.94 13.59
N GLY A 52 -15.08 -13.72 13.36
CA GLY A 52 -14.35 -13.33 12.16
C GLY A 52 -14.89 -12.07 11.48
N PRO A 53 -14.47 -11.79 10.23
CA PRO A 53 -14.93 -10.62 9.48
C PRO A 53 -16.45 -10.59 9.35
N CYS A 54 -17.05 -9.45 9.65
CA CYS A 54 -18.49 -9.21 9.54
C CYS A 54 -18.78 -7.89 8.82
N ALA A 55 -19.98 -7.81 8.25
CA ALA A 55 -20.52 -6.54 7.81
C ALA A 55 -20.82 -5.65 9.03
N PRO A 56 -20.70 -4.31 8.92
CA PRO A 56 -21.11 -3.42 9.99
C PRO A 56 -22.59 -3.65 10.33
N ASN A 57 -22.93 -3.71 11.62
CA ASN A 57 -24.32 -3.79 12.06
C ASN A 57 -25.07 -2.55 11.58
N THR A 58 -26.12 -2.74 10.77
CA THR A 58 -26.99 -1.65 10.29
C THR A 58 -27.68 -0.89 11.42
N ASP A 59 -27.79 -1.49 12.61
CA ASP A 59 -28.50 -0.93 13.76
C ASP A 59 -27.60 -0.10 14.70
N GLU A 60 -26.27 -0.24 14.59
CA GLU A 60 -25.26 0.62 15.23
C GLU A 60 -24.61 1.58 14.22
N ALA A 61 -25.32 1.89 13.13
CA ALA A 61 -25.03 3.09 12.35
C ALA A 61 -25.41 4.32 13.19
N GLY A 62 -24.63 4.59 14.24
CA GLY A 62 -24.47 5.94 14.74
C GLY A 62 -24.30 6.83 13.52
N ALA A 63 -25.14 7.86 13.45
CA ALA A 63 -25.23 8.79 12.33
C ALA A 63 -23.86 9.00 11.69
N PRO A 64 -23.74 8.99 10.35
CA PRO A 64 -22.46 9.25 9.70
C PRO A 64 -21.88 10.48 10.36
N GLU A 65 -20.69 10.38 10.96
CA GLU A 65 -20.08 11.55 11.59
C GLU A 65 -20.12 12.67 10.57
N ALA A 66 -20.91 13.69 10.90
CA ALA A 66 -21.27 14.77 10.01
C ALA A 66 -19.99 15.57 9.73
N GLY A 67 -19.29 15.17 8.67
CA GLY A 67 -17.99 15.73 8.31
C GLY A 67 -17.37 15.13 7.06
N ALA A 68 -17.71 13.91 6.67
CA ALA A 68 -17.25 13.32 5.40
C ALA A 68 -18.41 13.28 4.39
N GLY A 69 -18.74 14.42 3.78
CA GLY A 69 -19.55 14.40 2.57
C GLY A 69 -18.90 13.43 1.59
N ALA A 70 -19.66 12.45 1.11
CA ALA A 70 -19.20 11.56 0.04
C ALA A 70 -18.71 12.46 -1.09
N GLY A 71 -17.38 12.57 -1.24
CA GLY A 71 -16.80 13.49 -2.20
C GLY A 71 -17.35 13.12 -3.58
N HIS A 72 -17.99 14.08 -4.24
CA HIS A 72 -18.68 13.85 -5.52
C HIS A 72 -17.65 13.84 -6.66
N GLY A 73 -16.80 12.81 -6.71
CA GLY A 73 -15.98 12.53 -7.89
C GLY A 73 -16.86 11.94 -8.99
N SER A 74 -16.68 12.43 -10.21
CA SER A 74 -17.34 11.92 -11.43
C SER A 74 -16.54 10.82 -12.14
N SER A 75 -15.31 10.55 -11.67
CA SER A 75 -14.43 9.50 -12.21
C SER A 75 -13.57 8.84 -11.12
N LEU A 76 -12.94 7.70 -11.43
CA LEU A 76 -11.98 7.06 -10.52
C LEU A 76 -10.81 7.99 -10.19
N ALA A 77 -10.28 8.74 -11.16
CA ALA A 77 -9.17 9.65 -10.94
C ALA A 77 -9.55 10.78 -9.97
N GLU A 78 -10.75 11.36 -10.10
CA GLU A 78 -11.23 12.38 -9.17
C GLU A 78 -11.48 11.82 -7.77
N MET A 79 -12.09 10.62 -7.67
CA MET A 79 -12.25 9.94 -6.39
C MET A 79 -10.90 9.63 -5.74
N GLY A 80 -9.93 9.17 -6.53
CA GLY A 80 -8.57 8.92 -6.05
C GLY A 80 -7.88 10.19 -5.55
N ALA A 81 -8.05 11.32 -6.25
CA ALA A 81 -7.52 12.61 -5.80
C ALA A 81 -8.15 13.03 -4.46
N LEU A 82 -9.46 12.83 -4.29
CA LEU A 82 -10.16 13.08 -3.02
C LEU A 82 -9.64 12.19 -1.88
N VAL A 83 -9.41 10.89 -2.13
CA VAL A 83 -8.81 9.98 -1.15
C VAL A 83 -7.41 10.47 -0.77
N LEU A 84 -6.57 10.79 -1.75
CA LEU A 84 -5.20 11.26 -1.51
C LEU A 84 -5.18 12.60 -0.74
N SER A 85 -6.16 13.47 -0.94
CA SER A 85 -6.29 14.74 -0.22
C SER A 85 -6.91 14.61 1.18
N THR A 86 -7.44 13.46 1.56
CA THR A 86 -8.07 13.24 2.87
C THR A 86 -7.03 12.89 3.91
N ALA A 87 -6.79 13.73 4.92
CA ALA A 87 -5.75 13.43 5.93
C ALA A 87 -6.14 12.28 6.87
N ALA A 88 -7.41 12.17 7.27
CA ALA A 88 -7.85 11.20 8.26
C ALA A 88 -7.74 9.75 7.74
N PRO A 89 -6.99 8.84 8.40
CA PRO A 89 -6.75 7.48 7.91
C PRO A 89 -8.02 6.64 7.73
N LEU A 90 -8.94 6.67 8.70
CA LEU A 90 -10.25 6.00 8.56
C LEU A 90 -11.11 6.67 7.48
N GLY A 91 -11.02 7.99 7.34
CA GLY A 91 -11.67 8.74 6.26
C GLY A 91 -11.19 8.30 4.88
N LYS A 92 -9.87 8.09 4.69
CA LYS A 92 -9.31 7.52 3.46
C LYS A 92 -9.86 6.13 3.18
N ALA A 93 -9.90 5.26 4.19
CA ALA A 93 -10.42 3.91 4.03
C ALA A 93 -11.91 3.89 3.64
N HIS A 94 -12.73 4.77 4.25
CA HIS A 94 -14.14 4.92 3.90
C HIS A 94 -14.34 5.44 2.47
N LEU A 95 -13.63 6.51 2.10
CA LEU A 95 -13.72 7.08 0.75
C LEU A 95 -13.22 6.11 -0.32
N THR A 96 -12.17 5.33 -0.02
CA THR A 96 -11.64 4.30 -0.91
C THR A 96 -12.70 3.25 -1.22
N HIS A 97 -13.38 2.76 -0.18
CA HIS A 97 -14.46 1.81 -0.37
C HIS A 97 -15.64 2.37 -1.16
N ALA A 98 -16.06 3.60 -0.83
CA ALA A 98 -17.14 4.28 -1.54
C ALA A 98 -16.79 4.47 -3.03
N ALA A 99 -15.54 4.85 -3.33
CA ALA A 99 -15.05 5.01 -4.70
C ALA A 99 -15.07 3.69 -5.47
N PHE A 100 -14.50 2.62 -4.90
CA PHE A 100 -14.48 1.33 -5.56
C PHE A 100 -15.87 0.72 -5.73
N SER A 101 -16.75 0.87 -4.74
CA SER A 101 -18.13 0.38 -4.84
C SER A 101 -18.94 1.09 -5.92
N ARG A 102 -18.78 2.42 -6.07
CA ARG A 102 -19.39 3.19 -7.16
C ARG A 102 -18.87 2.76 -8.53
N TRP A 103 -17.58 2.47 -8.63
CA TRP A 103 -16.99 1.94 -9.87
C TRP A 103 -17.51 0.54 -10.20
N ALA A 104 -17.53 -0.37 -9.21
CA ALA A 104 -18.01 -1.74 -9.37
C ALA A 104 -19.50 -1.82 -9.75
N ALA A 105 -20.30 -0.83 -9.33
CA ALA A 105 -21.69 -0.66 -9.74
C ALA A 105 -21.85 -0.14 -11.19
N GLY A 106 -20.75 0.02 -11.94
CA GLY A 106 -20.74 0.45 -13.35
C GLY A 106 -20.80 1.95 -13.57
N GLY A 107 -20.64 2.77 -12.51
CA GLY A 107 -20.99 4.19 -12.53
C GLY A 107 -19.84 5.18 -12.74
N LEU A 108 -18.57 4.74 -12.79
CA LEU A 108 -17.42 5.65 -12.88
C LEU A 108 -16.50 5.31 -14.06
N PRO A 109 -16.25 6.24 -15.00
CA PRO A 109 -15.12 6.12 -15.92
C PRO A 109 -13.79 6.30 -15.15
N VAL A 110 -12.66 5.92 -15.77
CA VAL A 110 -11.33 6.22 -15.21
C VAL A 110 -11.14 7.73 -15.05
N GLY A 111 -11.50 8.50 -16.08
CA GLY A 111 -11.41 9.96 -16.11
C GLY A 111 -9.98 10.49 -15.97
N LEU A 112 -9.87 11.77 -15.64
CA LEU A 112 -8.59 12.47 -15.46
C LEU A 112 -8.68 13.35 -14.22
N ALA A 113 -7.61 13.37 -13.43
CA ALA A 113 -7.45 14.31 -12.34
C ALA A 113 -5.97 14.57 -12.09
N ARG A 114 -5.66 15.65 -11.37
CA ARG A 114 -4.29 15.96 -10.96
C ARG A 114 -3.99 15.23 -9.65
N ALA A 115 -2.99 14.35 -9.66
CA ALA A 115 -2.48 13.75 -8.44
C ALA A 115 -1.80 14.84 -7.58
N PRO A 116 -2.04 14.87 -6.25
CA PRO A 116 -1.24 15.71 -5.36
C PRO A 116 0.22 15.23 -5.36
N ASP A 117 1.14 16.09 -4.92
CA ASP A 117 2.57 15.74 -4.85
C ASP A 117 2.82 14.65 -3.79
N HIS A 118 2.03 14.67 -2.71
CA HIS A 118 2.02 13.64 -1.68
C HIS A 118 0.60 13.48 -1.11
N PRO A 119 0.25 12.31 -0.56
CA PRO A 119 -1.01 12.09 0.10
C PRO A 119 -1.04 12.92 1.38
N ALA A 120 -2.18 13.53 1.67
CA ALA A 120 -2.43 14.18 2.94
C ALA A 120 -2.23 13.18 4.09
N ARG A 121 -1.60 13.63 5.16
CA ARG A 121 -1.37 12.87 6.39
C ARG A 121 -1.79 13.73 7.59
N PRO A 122 -2.34 13.11 8.65
CA PRO A 122 -2.59 13.82 9.89
C PRO A 122 -1.27 14.04 10.65
N GLU A 123 -1.30 14.78 11.76
CA GLU A 123 -0.10 15.07 12.57
C GLU A 123 0.58 13.81 13.16
N LYS A 124 -0.17 12.73 13.35
CA LYS A 124 0.31 11.46 13.91
C LYS A 124 0.02 10.29 12.94
N PRO A 125 0.91 9.30 12.78
CA PRO A 125 2.13 9.06 13.56
C PRO A 125 3.28 10.01 13.20
N LEU A 126 4.22 10.16 14.14
CA LEU A 126 5.47 10.86 13.88
C LEU A 126 6.28 10.11 12.83
N ALA A 127 6.65 10.79 11.75
CA ALA A 127 7.51 10.23 10.72
C ALA A 127 8.98 10.34 11.12
N VAL A 128 9.67 9.20 11.21
CA VAL A 128 11.10 9.10 11.55
C VAL A 128 11.86 8.33 10.46
N THR A 129 13.19 8.33 10.50
CA THR A 129 13.96 7.45 9.60
C THR A 129 13.87 6.00 10.06
N GLN A 130 14.13 5.05 9.16
CA GLN A 130 14.06 3.61 9.46
C GLN A 130 14.94 3.21 10.66
N LYS A 131 16.08 3.88 10.86
CA LYS A 131 17.00 3.61 11.97
C LYS A 131 16.52 4.18 13.31
N GLU A 132 15.60 5.13 13.26
CA GLU A 132 15.07 5.85 14.41
C GLU A 132 13.71 5.33 14.86
N VAL A 133 13.13 4.33 14.15
CA VAL A 133 11.92 3.66 14.61
C VAL A 133 12.26 2.89 15.90
N PRO A 134 11.71 3.29 17.06
CA PRO A 134 12.02 2.64 18.32
C PRO A 134 11.42 1.24 18.37
N THR A 135 12.07 0.33 19.10
CA THR A 135 11.52 -1.03 19.32
C THR A 135 10.32 -0.98 20.29
N HIS A 136 9.46 -2.01 20.23
CA HIS A 136 8.33 -2.13 21.15
C HIS A 136 8.77 -2.08 22.63
N LYS A 137 9.88 -2.75 22.99
CA LYS A 137 10.51 -2.73 24.32
C LYS A 137 10.90 -1.30 24.74
N ALA A 138 11.53 -0.54 23.85
CA ALA A 138 11.97 0.83 24.13
C ALA A 138 10.79 1.79 24.36
N MET A 139 9.63 1.54 23.72
CA MET A 139 8.41 2.32 23.95
C MET A 139 7.54 1.79 25.10
N GLY A 140 7.88 0.64 25.68
CA GLY A 140 7.04 -0.02 26.68
C GLY A 140 5.67 -0.47 26.15
N VAL A 141 5.55 -0.72 24.85
CA VAL A 141 4.28 -1.18 24.24
C VAL A 141 4.30 -2.69 24.03
N PRO A 142 3.16 -3.39 24.16
CA PRO A 142 3.06 -4.81 23.81
C PRO A 142 3.44 -5.08 22.36
N LEU A 143 4.16 -6.17 22.11
CA LEU A 143 4.62 -6.55 20.77
C LEU A 143 3.48 -6.66 19.76
N ASN A 144 2.35 -7.27 20.16
CA ASN A 144 1.17 -7.41 19.30
C ASN A 144 0.57 -6.05 18.89
N ALA A 145 0.47 -5.08 19.81
CA ALA A 145 0.01 -3.74 19.49
C ALA A 145 0.97 -3.03 18.52
N TYR A 146 2.28 -3.18 18.75
CA TYR A 146 3.31 -2.65 17.87
C TYR A 146 3.24 -3.21 16.45
N MET A 147 3.11 -4.52 16.33
CA MET A 147 2.96 -5.19 15.03
C MET A 147 1.68 -4.75 14.29
N LEU A 148 0.55 -4.69 14.99
CA LEU A 148 -0.72 -4.27 14.39
C LEU A 148 -0.68 -2.81 13.91
N HIS A 149 -0.03 -1.91 14.66
CA HIS A 149 0.17 -0.52 14.25
C HIS A 149 1.02 -0.43 12.98
N ASN A 150 2.13 -1.16 12.93
CA ASN A 150 3.00 -1.20 11.75
C ASN A 150 2.27 -1.76 10.52
N LEU A 151 1.56 -2.88 10.67
CA LEU A 151 0.74 -3.45 9.60
C LEU A 151 -0.32 -2.45 9.11
N ALA A 152 -1.02 -1.77 10.03
CA ALA A 152 -1.95 -0.70 9.66
C ALA A 152 -1.24 0.43 8.88
N HIS A 153 -0.01 0.79 9.24
CA HIS A 153 0.74 1.78 8.49
C HIS A 153 1.09 1.30 7.06
N VAL A 154 1.47 0.03 6.91
CA VAL A 154 1.72 -0.59 5.60
C VAL A 154 0.48 -0.55 4.73
N GLU A 155 -0.69 -0.94 5.27
CA GLU A 155 -1.94 -0.92 4.49
C GLU A 155 -2.36 0.49 4.11
N LEU A 156 -2.21 1.46 5.00
CA LEU A 156 -2.50 2.87 4.69
C LEU A 156 -1.59 3.40 3.55
N ASN A 157 -0.32 3.01 3.55
CA ASN A 157 0.60 3.36 2.47
C ASN A 157 0.23 2.66 1.15
N ALA A 158 -0.30 1.43 1.21
CA ALA A 158 -0.75 0.70 0.04
C ALA A 158 -2.01 1.33 -0.59
N ILE A 159 -2.97 1.79 0.23
CA ILE A 159 -4.12 2.60 -0.22
C ILE A 159 -3.63 3.83 -0.99
N ASP A 160 -2.73 4.61 -0.39
CA ASP A 160 -2.20 5.83 -1.00
C ASP A 160 -1.47 5.54 -2.31
N LEU A 161 -0.68 4.48 -2.36
CA LEU A 161 0.10 4.12 -3.54
C LEU A 161 -0.76 3.62 -4.70
N ALA A 162 -1.82 2.86 -4.39
CA ALA A 162 -2.78 2.39 -5.37
C ALA A 162 -3.56 3.55 -5.97
N TRP A 163 -4.06 4.48 -5.16
CA TRP A 163 -4.74 5.68 -5.67
C TRP A 163 -3.79 6.63 -6.39
N ASP A 164 -2.56 6.83 -5.91
CA ASP A 164 -1.56 7.62 -6.64
C ASP A 164 -1.33 7.04 -8.04
N THR A 165 -1.24 5.71 -8.17
CA THR A 165 -1.09 5.03 -9.46
C THR A 165 -2.31 5.27 -10.36
N VAL A 166 -3.53 5.17 -9.82
CA VAL A 166 -4.76 5.44 -10.57
C VAL A 166 -4.79 6.87 -11.10
N VAL A 167 -4.57 7.85 -10.23
CA VAL A 167 -4.69 9.26 -10.59
C VAL A 167 -3.55 9.69 -11.52
N ARG A 168 -2.31 9.37 -11.14
CA ARG A 168 -1.11 9.87 -11.81
C ARG A 168 -0.94 9.32 -13.22
N PHE A 169 -1.33 8.07 -13.46
CA PHE A 169 -1.23 7.45 -14.77
C PHE A 169 -2.54 7.46 -15.56
N SER A 170 -3.60 8.10 -15.04
CA SER A 170 -4.86 8.26 -15.77
C SER A 170 -4.71 8.87 -17.18
N PRO A 171 -3.74 9.79 -17.47
CA PRO A 171 -3.51 10.26 -18.84
C PRO A 171 -3.01 9.18 -19.81
N LEU A 172 -2.48 8.06 -19.30
CA LEU A 172 -2.01 6.92 -20.10
C LEU A 172 -3.09 5.84 -20.30
N ARG A 173 -4.35 6.16 -19.99
CA ARG A 173 -5.49 5.23 -20.07
C ARG A 173 -5.55 4.49 -21.41
N ASP A 174 -5.40 5.19 -22.52
CA ASP A 174 -5.54 4.60 -23.85
C ASP A 174 -4.43 3.57 -24.16
N THR A 175 -3.30 3.64 -23.45
CA THR A 175 -2.19 2.67 -23.56
C THR A 175 -2.32 1.52 -22.55
N LEU A 176 -2.72 1.83 -21.30
CA LEU A 176 -2.75 0.86 -20.20
C LEU A 176 -4.08 0.08 -20.11
N GLY A 177 -5.16 0.64 -20.65
CA GLY A 177 -6.52 0.10 -20.60
C GLY A 177 -7.20 0.25 -19.24
N ASP A 178 -8.53 0.22 -19.24
CA ASP A 178 -9.34 0.42 -18.01
C ASP A 178 -9.08 -0.64 -16.94
N GLY A 179 -8.74 -1.87 -17.35
CA GLY A 179 -8.42 -2.97 -16.44
C GLY A 179 -7.23 -2.69 -15.51
N PHE A 180 -6.23 -1.93 -15.97
CA PHE A 180 -5.10 -1.53 -15.15
C PHE A 180 -5.55 -0.67 -13.95
N PHE A 181 -6.37 0.34 -14.21
CA PHE A 181 -6.88 1.26 -13.18
C PHE A 181 -7.88 0.55 -12.25
N ALA A 182 -8.72 -0.31 -12.81
CA ALA A 182 -9.65 -1.14 -12.06
C ALA A 182 -8.93 -2.04 -11.04
N ASP A 183 -7.83 -2.68 -11.45
CA ASP A 183 -7.05 -3.54 -10.56
C ASP A 183 -6.45 -2.73 -9.41
N PHE A 184 -5.89 -1.55 -9.66
CA PHE A 184 -5.36 -0.70 -8.58
C PHE A 184 -6.45 -0.14 -7.67
N ALA A 185 -7.59 0.29 -8.20
CA ALA A 185 -8.73 0.70 -7.38
C ALA A 185 -9.22 -0.44 -6.48
N ARG A 186 -9.21 -1.68 -6.99
CA ARG A 186 -9.54 -2.88 -6.21
C ARG A 186 -8.51 -3.19 -5.13
N VAL A 187 -7.22 -3.11 -5.45
CA VAL A 187 -6.14 -3.24 -4.45
C VAL A 187 -6.35 -2.22 -3.33
N ALA A 188 -6.65 -0.96 -3.66
CA ALA A 188 -6.93 0.06 -2.66
C ALA A 188 -8.12 -0.34 -1.75
N ASP A 189 -9.19 -0.90 -2.32
CA ASP A 189 -10.34 -1.39 -1.54
C ASP A 189 -9.98 -2.54 -0.59
N ASP A 190 -9.18 -3.50 -1.05
CA ASP A 190 -8.69 -4.62 -0.23
C ASP A 190 -7.84 -4.12 0.94
N GLU A 191 -6.87 -3.23 0.69
CA GLU A 191 -6.00 -2.70 1.74
C GLU A 191 -6.75 -1.75 2.69
N SER A 192 -7.78 -1.04 2.21
CA SER A 192 -8.66 -0.25 3.08
C SER A 192 -9.43 -1.09 4.10
N ARG A 193 -9.79 -2.32 3.73
CA ARG A 193 -10.44 -3.29 4.63
C ARG A 193 -9.44 -3.83 5.64
N HIS A 194 -8.24 -4.21 5.20
CA HIS A 194 -7.17 -4.66 6.10
C HIS A 194 -6.79 -3.58 7.12
N PHE A 195 -6.63 -2.33 6.68
CA PHE A 195 -6.38 -1.19 7.55
C PHE A 195 -7.44 -1.05 8.65
N ARG A 196 -8.72 -1.21 8.30
CA ARG A 196 -9.83 -1.14 9.27
C ARG A 196 -9.76 -2.27 10.29
N TRP A 197 -9.50 -3.50 9.87
CA TRP A 197 -9.35 -4.64 10.79
C TRP A 197 -8.20 -4.43 11.77
N TYR A 198 -7.03 -3.99 11.29
CA TYR A 198 -5.91 -3.69 12.18
C TYR A 198 -6.20 -2.52 13.13
N SER A 199 -6.83 -1.46 12.63
CA SER A 199 -7.22 -0.30 13.44
C SER A 199 -8.22 -0.66 14.53
N GLN A 200 -9.21 -1.49 14.21
CA GLN A 200 -10.16 -2.01 15.18
C GLN A 200 -9.45 -2.85 16.24
N ARG A 201 -8.62 -3.82 15.82
CA ARG A 201 -7.93 -4.69 16.77
C ARG A 201 -6.96 -3.92 17.67
N LEU A 202 -6.33 -2.87 17.14
CA LEU A 202 -5.47 -1.99 17.91
C LEU A 202 -6.26 -1.22 18.98
N ALA A 203 -7.46 -0.73 18.64
CA ALA A 203 -8.37 -0.08 19.57
C ALA A 203 -8.84 -1.02 20.70
N GLU A 204 -9.14 -2.28 20.39
CA GLU A 204 -9.48 -3.31 21.38
C GLU A 204 -8.33 -3.61 22.36
N LEU A 205 -7.08 -3.38 21.95
CA LEU A 205 -5.90 -3.48 22.81
C LEU A 205 -5.61 -2.19 23.60
N GLY A 206 -6.43 -1.14 23.44
CA GLY A 206 -6.26 0.15 24.11
C GLY A 206 -5.31 1.13 23.40
N PHE A 207 -4.97 0.87 22.14
CA PHE A 207 -4.06 1.70 21.34
C PHE A 207 -4.77 2.28 20.11
N ARG A 208 -4.18 3.29 19.47
CA ARG A 208 -4.71 3.91 18.26
C ARG A 208 -3.65 3.98 17.17
N TYR A 209 -4.11 3.93 15.92
CA TYR A 209 -3.24 4.24 14.80
C TYR A 209 -2.73 5.68 14.96
N GLY A 210 -1.41 5.85 14.94
CA GLY A 210 -0.74 7.12 15.22
C GLY A 210 0.01 7.19 16.56
N ASP A 211 -0.19 6.25 17.48
CA ASP A 211 0.47 6.28 18.81
C ASP A 211 1.98 5.97 18.76
N MET A 212 2.43 5.31 17.69
CA MET A 212 3.81 4.84 17.52
C MET A 212 4.45 5.54 16.32
N PRO A 213 5.75 5.93 16.39
CA PRO A 213 6.46 6.49 15.24
C PRO A 213 6.57 5.51 14.09
N VAL A 214 6.60 6.02 12.85
CA VAL A 214 6.68 5.19 11.63
C VAL A 214 7.73 5.72 10.68
N HIS A 215 8.21 4.86 9.79
CA HIS A 215 9.05 5.27 8.66
C HIS A 215 8.24 5.33 7.37
N ASN A 216 8.50 6.32 6.52
CA ASN A 216 7.78 6.48 5.24
C ASN A 216 8.60 6.02 4.03
N LEU A 217 9.30 4.88 4.16
CA LEU A 217 10.22 4.39 3.13
C LEU A 217 9.49 4.08 1.82
N LEU A 218 8.35 3.40 1.89
CA LEU A 218 7.59 2.98 0.71
C LEU A 218 7.18 4.17 -0.17
N TRP A 219 6.59 5.19 0.43
CA TRP A 219 6.21 6.39 -0.31
C TRP A 219 7.43 7.09 -0.90
N ARG A 220 8.51 7.25 -0.12
CA ARG A 220 9.73 7.92 -0.58
C ARG A 220 10.35 7.24 -1.81
N GLU A 221 10.39 5.91 -1.85
CA GLU A 221 10.92 5.19 -3.00
C GLU A 221 9.96 5.22 -4.20
N CYS A 222 8.65 5.15 -3.98
CA CYS A 222 7.65 5.25 -5.05
C CYS A 222 7.55 6.67 -5.64
N ALA A 223 7.83 7.70 -4.86
CA ALA A 223 7.90 9.08 -5.34
C ALA A 223 9.01 9.25 -6.39
N LYS A 224 10.12 8.49 -6.30
CA LYS A 224 11.20 8.53 -7.29
C LYS A 224 10.82 7.93 -8.64
N SER A 225 9.79 7.08 -8.67
CA SER A 225 9.26 6.45 -9.89
C SER A 225 7.94 7.08 -10.37
N SER A 226 7.57 8.25 -9.85
CA SER A 226 6.28 8.88 -10.17
C SER A 226 6.12 9.26 -11.65
N SER A 227 7.21 9.43 -12.39
CA SER A 227 7.19 9.80 -13.81
C SER A 227 7.21 8.62 -14.77
N ASP A 228 7.34 7.38 -14.30
CA ASP A 228 7.49 6.20 -15.15
C ASP A 228 6.68 5.03 -14.59
N VAL A 229 5.64 4.62 -15.33
CA VAL A 229 4.76 3.52 -14.95
C VAL A 229 5.51 2.19 -14.83
N SER A 230 6.49 1.92 -15.69
CA SER A 230 7.29 0.68 -15.65
C SER A 230 8.17 0.65 -14.41
N ALA A 231 8.83 1.76 -14.11
CA ALA A 231 9.58 1.91 -12.88
C ALA A 231 8.67 1.77 -11.65
N ARG A 232 7.46 2.34 -11.69
CA ARG A 232 6.48 2.20 -10.60
C ARG A 232 6.08 0.74 -10.39
N MET A 233 5.76 0.01 -11.46
CA MET A 233 5.37 -1.40 -11.36
C MET A 233 6.49 -2.30 -10.82
N ALA A 234 7.75 -1.94 -11.02
CA ALA A 234 8.88 -2.63 -10.41
C ALA A 234 9.04 -2.30 -8.91
N VAL A 235 8.91 -1.02 -8.54
CA VAL A 235 9.19 -0.54 -7.18
C VAL A 235 8.12 -0.97 -6.17
N ILE A 236 6.83 -0.89 -6.53
CA ILE A 236 5.71 -1.23 -5.62
C ILE A 236 5.91 -2.61 -4.95
N PRO A 237 6.02 -3.72 -5.69
CA PRO A 237 6.12 -5.05 -5.08
C PRO A 237 7.44 -5.26 -4.33
N LEU A 238 8.54 -4.67 -4.80
CA LEU A 238 9.84 -4.76 -4.14
C LEU A 238 9.80 -4.12 -2.76
N VAL A 239 9.32 -2.87 -2.67
CA VAL A 239 9.37 -2.11 -1.42
C VAL A 239 8.27 -2.55 -0.45
N GLN A 240 7.09 -2.97 -0.93
CA GLN A 240 6.07 -3.58 -0.07
C GLN A 240 6.55 -4.89 0.56
N ASN A 241 7.28 -5.73 -0.18
CA ASN A 241 7.86 -6.96 0.37
C ASN A 241 8.97 -6.65 1.39
N LEU A 242 9.80 -5.63 1.10
CA LEU A 242 10.82 -5.19 2.04
C LEU A 242 10.22 -4.67 3.35
N ASN A 243 9.18 -3.85 3.30
CA ASN A 243 8.52 -3.35 4.53
C ASN A 243 8.00 -4.51 5.39
N ARG A 244 7.28 -5.47 4.79
CA ARG A 244 6.78 -6.65 5.50
C ARG A 244 7.91 -7.52 6.07
N LYS A 245 9.02 -7.68 5.35
CA LYS A 245 10.19 -8.45 5.82
C LYS A 245 10.99 -7.72 6.90
N LEU A 246 11.13 -6.40 6.79
CA LEU A 246 11.81 -5.59 7.80
C LEU A 246 11.04 -5.61 9.12
N GLU A 247 9.71 -5.57 9.06
CA GLU A 247 8.86 -5.76 10.24
C GLU A 247 9.05 -7.15 10.85
N ALA A 248 9.17 -8.20 10.04
CA ALA A 248 9.49 -9.54 10.52
C ALA A 248 10.90 -9.63 11.14
N LEU A 249 11.90 -8.95 10.57
CA LEU A 249 13.27 -8.91 11.11
C LEU A 249 13.40 -8.08 12.39
N MET A 250 12.51 -7.10 12.61
CA MET A 250 12.41 -6.39 13.89
C MET A 250 11.87 -7.28 15.02
N LEU A 251 11.39 -8.49 14.71
CA LEU A 251 10.98 -9.50 15.71
C LEU A 251 12.17 -10.33 16.21
N ASP A 252 13.20 -10.53 15.39
CA ASP A 252 14.38 -11.37 15.69
C ASP A 252 15.48 -10.65 16.48
N GLN A 253 15.25 -9.40 16.89
CA GLN A 253 16.15 -8.67 17.79
C GLN A 253 15.84 -9.08 19.24
N ASP A 254 16.21 -10.32 19.56
CA ASP A 254 16.24 -10.88 20.91
C ASP A 254 17.40 -10.34 21.75
#